data_AF-A0A316QMV7-F1
#
_entry.id   AF-A0A316QMV7-F1
#
_cell.length_a   1.000
_cell.length_b   1.000
_cell.length_c   1.000
_cell.angle_alpha   90.00
_cell.angle_beta   90.00
_cell.angle_gamma   90.00
#
_symmetry.space_group_name_H-M   'P 1'
#
loop_
_entity.id
_entity.type
_entity.pdbx_description
1 polymer ?
#
loop_
_entity_poly.entity_id
_entity_poly.type
_entity_poly.pdbx_seq_one_letter_code
_entity_poly.pdbx_strand_id
1 'polypeptide(L)'
;MSKEKTCPDFIKGATNVYRTKKYIVKQRIDIEVDMEDDNVLISYDTYYVRTQKRDKEYEYGMSEKQNIDGKRMRTSMYARRYVE
;
A
#
# COMPACT_ATOMS: atom_id res chain seq x y z
N MET A 1 -30.65 -4.74 4.26
CA MET A 1 -29.47 -4.37 5.07
C MET A 1 -28.27 -4.31 4.14
N SER A 2 -27.87 -3.11 3.70
CA SER A 2 -26.63 -2.93 2.95
C SER A 2 -25.46 -3.34 3.85
N LYS A 3 -24.69 -4.36 3.47
CA LYS A 3 -23.40 -4.64 4.12
C LYS A 3 -22.59 -3.35 4.07
N GLU A 4 -22.19 -2.81 5.22
CA GLU A 4 -21.20 -1.74 5.26
C GLU A 4 -20.01 -2.17 4.39
N LYS A 5 -19.68 -1.37 3.37
CA LYS A 5 -18.45 -1.57 2.62
C LYS A 5 -17.30 -1.23 3.56
N THR A 6 -16.77 -2.24 4.23
CA THR A 6 -15.56 -2.11 5.05
C THR A 6 -14.40 -1.69 4.16
N CYS A 7 -13.67 -0.65 4.56
CA CYS A 7 -12.46 -0.20 3.87
C CYS A 7 -11.44 -1.36 3.80
N PRO A 8 -10.92 -1.74 2.61
CA PRO A 8 -9.95 -2.81 2.47
C PRO A 8 -8.68 -2.60 3.31
N ASP A 9 -8.11 -3.68 3.85
CA ASP A 9 -6.93 -3.62 4.73
C ASP A 9 -5.70 -2.98 4.08
N PHE A 10 -5.58 -3.15 2.75
CA PHE A 10 -4.50 -2.56 1.97
C PHE A 10 -4.64 -1.04 1.75
N ILE A 11 -5.82 -0.47 2.02
CA ILE A 11 -6.07 0.99 1.98
C ILE A 11 -5.92 1.60 3.37
N LYS A 12 -6.45 0.94 4.41
CA LYS A 12 -6.50 1.49 5.77
C LYS A 12 -5.11 1.88 6.29
N GLY A 13 -4.85 3.18 6.51
CA GLY A 13 -3.57 3.67 7.03
C GLY A 13 -2.39 3.50 6.08
N ALA A 14 -2.65 3.37 4.77
CA ALA A 14 -1.60 3.41 3.76
C ALA A 14 -1.21 4.86 3.46
N THR A 15 0.09 5.12 3.30
CA THR A 15 0.58 6.37 2.70
C THR A 15 0.42 6.31 1.18
N ASN A 16 0.64 5.13 0.60
CA ASN A 16 0.49 4.85 -0.81
C ASN A 16 -0.04 3.43 -1.03
N VAL A 17 -0.83 3.24 -2.08
CA VAL A 17 -1.29 1.92 -2.53
C VAL A 17 -1.05 1.82 -4.04
N TYR A 18 -0.40 0.74 -4.45
CA TYR A 18 -0.08 0.45 -5.85
C TYR A 18 -0.18 -1.04 -6.16
N ARG A 19 -0.22 -1.42 -7.44
CA ARG A 19 -0.26 -2.81 -7.89
C ARG A 19 1.02 -3.22 -8.60
N THR A 20 1.28 -4.51 -8.49
CA THR A 20 2.23 -5.25 -9.31
C THR A 20 1.49 -6.37 -10.04
N LYS A 21 2.21 -7.15 -10.85
CA LYS A 21 1.62 -8.31 -11.54
C LYS A 21 0.94 -9.29 -10.57
N LYS A 22 1.48 -9.49 -9.36
CA LYS A 22 1.01 -10.51 -8.40
C LYS A 22 0.38 -9.96 -7.12
N TYR A 23 0.65 -8.69 -6.78
CA TYR A 23 0.28 -8.13 -5.48
C TYR A 23 -0.37 -6.76 -5.59
N ILE A 24 -1.29 -6.46 -4.68
CA ILE A 24 -1.63 -5.10 -4.24
C ILE A 24 -0.73 -4.77 -3.06
N VAL A 25 -0.02 -3.65 -3.11
CA VAL A 25 0.96 -3.26 -2.11
C VAL A 25 0.44 -2.07 -1.33
N LYS A 26 0.32 -2.25 -0.02
CA LYS A 26 0.16 -1.19 0.96
C LYS A 26 1.54 -0.71 1.36
N GLN A 27 1.86 0.54 1.04
CA GLN A 27 3.09 1.20 1.47
C GLN A 27 2.75 2.22 2.55
N ARG A 28 3.30 2.02 3.75
CA ARG A 28 3.27 3.00 4.84
C ARG A 28 4.67 3.58 5.00
N ILE A 29 4.81 4.89 4.86
CA ILE A 29 6.11 5.56 4.98
C ILE A 29 6.14 6.32 6.29
N ASP A 30 7.20 6.05 7.05
CA ASP A 30 7.53 6.78 8.26
C ASP A 30 8.89 7.48 8.08
N ILE A 31 9.12 8.49 8.91
CA ILE A 31 10.42 9.13 9.08
C ILE A 31 10.98 8.62 10.40
N GLU A 32 12.14 7.99 10.35
CA GLU A 32 12.93 7.74 11.55
C GLU A 32 13.85 8.94 11.74
N VAL A 33 13.63 9.63 12.85
CA VAL A 33 14.39 10.83 13.23
C VAL A 33 15.43 10.39 14.22
N ASP A 34 16.70 10.59 13.86
CA ASP A 34 17.84 10.31 14.71
C ASP A 34 18.54 11.63 15.08
N MET A 35 19.17 11.66 16.26
CA MET A 35 19.86 12.85 16.79
C MET A 35 21.38 12.76 16.59
N GLU A 36 21.90 11.58 16.32
CA GLU A 36 23.30 11.27 16.06
C GLU A 36 23.55 10.99 14.57
N ASP A 37 22.62 10.29 13.91
CA ASP A 37 22.65 9.92 12.49
C ASP A 37 21.69 10.77 11.62
N ASP A 38 21.76 10.60 10.29
CA ASP A 38 20.85 11.23 9.34
C ASP A 38 19.42 10.66 9.45
N ASN A 39 18.41 11.52 9.30
CA ASN A 39 17.02 11.09 9.20
C ASN A 39 16.79 10.20 7.98
N VAL A 40 16.04 9.11 8.17
CA VAL A 40 15.75 8.16 7.08
C VAL A 40 14.26 8.00 6.84
N LEU A 41 13.90 7.87 5.56
CA LEU A 41 12.55 7.47 5.15
C LEU A 41 12.47 5.95 5.06
N ILE A 42 11.60 5.36 5.87
CA ILE A 42 11.40 3.90 5.94
C ILE A 42 10.02 3.53 5.41
N SER A 43 10.01 2.54 4.53
CA SER A 43 8.80 1.95 3.98
C SER A 43 8.43 0.66 4.70
N TYR A 44 7.26 0.60 5.31
CA TYR A 44 6.65 -0.63 5.83
C TYR A 44 5.62 -1.13 4.82
N ASP A 45 6.05 -2.10 4.00
CA ASP A 45 5.24 -2.61 2.91
C ASP A 45 4.51 -3.90 3.30
N THR A 46 3.22 -3.96 2.98
CA THR A 46 2.45 -5.21 3.02
C THR A 46 2.01 -5.59 1.61
N TYR A 47 2.44 -6.76 1.15
CA TYR A 47 2.13 -7.31 -0.16
C TYR A 47 0.95 -8.27 -0.04
N TYR A 48 -0.22 -7.85 -0.51
CA TYR A 48 -1.43 -8.67 -0.54
C TYR A 48 -1.53 -9.38 -1.88
N VAL A 49 -1.58 -10.72 -1.90
CA VAL A 49 -1.75 -11.48 -3.13
C VAL A 49 -3.05 -11.04 -3.81
N ARG A 50 -2.98 -10.85 -5.13
CA ARG A 50 -4.15 -10.47 -5.92
C ARG A 50 -5.14 -11.62 -5.96
N THR A 51 -6.37 -11.31 -5.61
CA THR A 51 -7.53 -12.18 -5.82
C THR A 51 -8.58 -11.37 -6.57
N GLN A 52 -9.52 -12.04 -7.25
CA GLN A 52 -10.60 -11.33 -7.95
C GLN A 52 -11.38 -10.38 -7.03
N LYS A 53 -11.51 -10.72 -5.74
CA LYS A 53 -12.13 -9.87 -4.74
C LYS A 53 -11.29 -8.60 -4.50
N ARG A 54 -10.02 -8.77 -4.14
CA ARG A 54 -9.12 -7.64 -3.83
C ARG A 54 -8.89 -6.74 -5.03
N ASP A 55 -8.84 -7.28 -6.24
CA ASP A 55 -8.70 -6.48 -7.46
C ASP A 55 -9.92 -5.60 -7.69
N LYS A 56 -11.14 -6.11 -7.52
CA LYS A 56 -12.37 -5.29 -7.62
C LYS A 56 -12.40 -4.19 -6.55
N GLU A 57 -11.99 -4.52 -5.33
CA GLU A 57 -11.90 -3.55 -4.23
C GLU A 57 -10.87 -2.44 -4.54
N TYR A 58 -9.71 -2.81 -5.10
CA TYR A 58 -8.67 -1.88 -5.51
C TYR A 58 -9.14 -0.98 -6.65
N GLU A 59 -9.72 -1.56 -7.70
CA GLU A 59 -10.20 -0.82 -8.88
C GLU A 59 -11.30 0.17 -8.52
N TYR A 60 -12.19 -0.20 -7.60
CA TYR A 60 -13.19 0.71 -7.07
C TYR A 60 -12.55 1.89 -6.31
N GLY A 61 -11.53 1.63 -5.47
CA GLY A 61 -10.87 2.67 -4.68
C GLY A 61 -9.88 3.55 -5.46
N MET A 62 -9.46 3.11 -6.65
CA MET A 62 -8.43 3.78 -7.48
C MET A 62 -8.98 4.21 -8.85
N SER A 63 -10.30 4.22 -9.02
CA SER A 63 -10.99 4.48 -10.30
C SER A 63 -10.67 5.84 -10.91
N GLU A 64 -10.34 6.84 -10.08
CA GLU A 64 -10.00 8.20 -10.52
C GLU A 64 -8.51 8.36 -10.90
N LYS A 65 -7.66 7.35 -10.64
CA LYS A 65 -6.24 7.44 -10.99
C LYS A 65 -6.06 7.28 -12.50
N GLN A 66 -5.32 8.22 -13.12
CA GLN A 66 -4.89 8.11 -14.51
C GLN A 66 -4.01 6.86 -14.77
N ASN A 67 -3.13 6.53 -13.82
CA ASN A 67 -2.41 5.25 -13.79
C ASN A 67 -2.95 4.40 -12.63
N ILE A 68 -3.87 3.49 -12.95
CA ILE A 68 -4.55 2.65 -11.98
C ILE A 68 -3.59 1.81 -11.14
N ASP A 69 -2.47 1.35 -11.72
CA ASP A 69 -1.52 0.52 -11.00
C ASP A 69 -0.62 1.32 -10.07
N GLY A 70 -0.55 2.65 -10.22
CA GLY A 70 0.30 3.50 -9.41
C GLY A 70 1.78 3.12 -9.50
N LYS A 71 2.59 3.68 -8.59
CA LYS A 71 4.02 3.36 -8.45
C LYS A 71 4.43 3.43 -6.99
N ARG A 72 5.48 2.70 -6.64
CA ARG A 72 6.13 2.80 -5.32
C ARG A 72 6.73 4.21 -5.15
N MET A 73 6.52 4.82 -3.98
CA MET A 73 7.25 6.03 -3.60
C MET A 73 8.65 5.65 -3.10
N ARG A 74 9.66 6.42 -3.49
CA ARG A 74 11.06 6.16 -3.12
C ARG A 74 11.26 6.38 -1.63
N THR A 75 12.05 5.50 -1.03
CA THR A 75 12.40 5.46 0.40
C THR A 75 13.83 4.94 0.50
N SER A 76 14.55 5.33 1.55
CA SER A 76 15.94 4.93 1.78
C SER A 76 16.03 3.48 2.24
N MET A 77 15.05 3.03 3.02
CA MET A 77 14.98 1.67 3.56
C MET A 77 13.56 1.09 3.48
N TYR A 78 13.46 -0.23 3.61
CA TYR A 78 12.16 -0.90 3.63
C TYR A 78 12.15 -2.19 4.47
N ALA A 79 10.99 -2.45 5.08
CA ALA A 79 10.60 -3.76 5.60
C ALA A 79 9.40 -4.28 4.79
N ARG A 80 9.35 -5.59 4.54
CA ARG A 80 8.28 -6.22 3.74
C ARG A 80 7.67 -7.38 4.49
N ARG A 81 6.35 -7.51 4.36
CA ARG A 81 5.61 -8.73 4.71
C ARG A 81 4.61 -9.09 3.62
N TYR A 82 4.21 -10.36 3.60
CA TYR A 82 3.32 -10.93 2.59
C TYR A 82 2.05 -11.46 3.25
N VAL A 83 0.92 -11.24 2.58
CA VAL A 83 -0.41 -11.69 2.99
C VAL A 83 -1.03 -12.40 1.79
N GLU A 84 -1.30 -13.68 1.95
CA GLU A 84 -1.98 -14.51 0.96
C GLU A 84 -3.46 -14.12 0.81
#